data_AF-A0A8H7SML8-F1
#
_entry.id   AF-A0A8H7SML8-F1
#
_cell.length_a   1.000
_cell.length_b   1.000
_cell.length_c   1.000
_cell.angle_alpha   90.00
_cell.angle_beta   90.00
_cell.angle_gamma   90.00
#
_symmetry.space_group_name_H-M   'P 1'
#
loop_
_entity.id
_entity.type
_entity.pdbx_description
1 polymer ?
#
loop_
_entity_poly.entity_id
_entity_poly.type
_entity_poly.pdbx_seq_one_letter_code
_entity_poly.pdbx_strand_id
1 'polypeptide(L)'
;MTETNNQELTKNELLSKQLQKLLKAQGTRMELYTEFDIAFKDYLSGKCPADQYHSICKIVTEGFQDVSQEIQTIEKEISDRVIAGIIRALQQGEKERLEKTVKIQILTIQAKESDKDFDSTIKELKDSLQIVNEKNQDIWDELREEMHGVASLILYL
;
A
#
# COMPACT_ATOMS: atom_id res chain seq x y z
N MET A 1 -41.97 -4.70 0.13
CA MET A 1 -40.87 -5.57 0.58
C MET A 1 -39.90 -5.96 -0.55
N THR A 2 -40.32 -5.97 -1.82
CA THR A 2 -39.47 -6.38 -2.96
C THR A 2 -38.50 -5.30 -3.46
N GLU A 3 -38.89 -4.01 -3.46
CA GLU A 3 -38.01 -2.94 -3.98
C GLU A 3 -36.84 -2.59 -3.05
N THR A 4 -37.06 -2.60 -1.73
CA THR A 4 -36.03 -2.29 -0.73
C THR A 4 -34.92 -3.35 -0.72
N ASN A 5 -35.28 -4.64 -0.76
CA ASN A 5 -34.32 -5.74 -0.82
C ASN A 5 -33.47 -5.69 -2.11
N ASN A 6 -34.07 -5.27 -3.23
CA ASN A 6 -33.36 -5.17 -4.50
C ASN A 6 -32.35 -4.00 -4.52
N GLN A 7 -32.69 -2.89 -3.84
CA GLN A 7 -31.78 -1.76 -3.67
C GLN A 7 -30.60 -2.07 -2.75
N GLU A 8 -30.82 -2.84 -1.68
CA GLU A 8 -29.75 -3.28 -0.77
C GLU A 8 -28.80 -4.28 -1.46
N LEU A 9 -29.34 -5.24 -2.21
CA LEU A 9 -28.53 -6.16 -3.01
C LEU A 9 -27.63 -5.42 -4.00
N THR A 10 -28.19 -4.46 -4.73
CA THR A 10 -27.43 -3.65 -5.71
C THR A 10 -26.29 -2.86 -5.05
N LYS A 11 -26.50 -2.35 -3.83
CA LYS A 11 -25.45 -1.65 -3.06
C LYS A 11 -24.34 -2.61 -2.64
N ASN A 12 -24.68 -3.80 -2.15
CA ASN A 12 -23.71 -4.80 -1.73
C ASN A 12 -22.87 -5.30 -2.91
N GLU A 13 -23.49 -5.52 -4.07
CA GLU A 13 -22.76 -5.88 -5.31
C GLU A 13 -21.79 -4.78 -5.76
N LEU A 14 -22.22 -3.51 -5.69
CA LEU A 14 -21.36 -2.37 -6.02
C LEU A 14 -20.16 -2.30 -5.08
N LEU A 15 -20.41 -2.41 -3.76
CA LEU A 15 -19.38 -2.40 -2.73
C LEU A 15 -18.39 -3.55 -2.93
N SER A 16 -18.88 -4.77 -3.20
CA SER A 16 -18.03 -5.92 -3.51
C SER A 16 -17.11 -5.66 -4.71
N LYS A 17 -17.62 -5.07 -5.80
CA LYS A 17 -16.81 -4.69 -6.97
C LYS A 17 -15.75 -3.64 -6.63
N GLN A 18 -16.08 -2.66 -5.80
CA GLN A 18 -15.13 -1.63 -5.35
C GLN A 18 -14.00 -2.23 -4.51
N LEU A 19 -14.35 -3.14 -3.59
CA LEU A 19 -13.38 -3.88 -2.76
C LEU A 19 -12.47 -4.79 -3.59
N GLN A 20 -12.99 -5.42 -4.65
CA GLN A 20 -12.16 -6.18 -5.59
C GLN A 20 -11.16 -5.29 -6.34
N LYS A 21 -11.57 -4.08 -6.76
CA LYS A 21 -10.63 -3.10 -7.37
C LYS A 21 -9.55 -2.70 -6.39
N LEU A 22 -9.93 -2.44 -5.13
CA LEU A 22 -8.99 -2.11 -4.06
C LEU A 22 -7.93 -3.22 -3.88
N LEU A 23 -8.34 -4.49 -3.83
CA LEU A 23 -7.41 -5.61 -3.72
C LEU A 23 -6.42 -5.66 -4.89
N LYS A 24 -6.88 -5.41 -6.12
CA LYS A 24 -6.00 -5.37 -7.30
C LYS A 24 -4.99 -4.24 -7.22
N ALA A 25 -5.45 -3.02 -6.93
CA ALA A 25 -4.56 -1.87 -6.76
C ALA A 25 -3.52 -2.14 -5.66
N GLN A 26 -3.93 -2.75 -4.56
CA GLN A 26 -3.01 -3.09 -3.47
C GLN A 26 -2.02 -4.20 -3.84
N GLY A 27 -2.43 -5.17 -4.67
CA GLY A 27 -1.51 -6.12 -5.31
C GLY A 27 -0.42 -5.41 -6.10
N THR A 28 -0.80 -4.48 -6.98
CA THR A 28 0.14 -3.66 -7.76
C THR A 28 1.08 -2.85 -6.86
N ARG A 29 0.58 -2.26 -5.76
CA ARG A 29 1.44 -1.57 -4.78
C ARG A 29 2.51 -2.49 -4.18
N MET A 30 2.15 -3.73 -3.87
CA MET A 30 3.10 -4.71 -3.30
C MET A 30 4.15 -5.15 -4.32
N GLU A 31 3.77 -5.28 -5.59
CA GLU A 31 4.70 -5.52 -6.69
C GLU A 31 5.71 -4.36 -6.82
N LEU A 32 5.24 -3.11 -6.78
CA LEU A 32 6.12 -1.92 -6.81
C LEU A 32 7.11 -1.89 -5.65
N TYR A 33 6.69 -2.21 -4.42
CA TYR A 33 7.63 -2.33 -3.29
C TYR A 33 8.69 -3.42 -3.52
N THR A 34 8.29 -4.52 -4.13
CA THR A 34 9.19 -5.64 -4.44
C THR A 34 10.22 -5.23 -5.49
N GLU A 35 9.78 -4.62 -6.59
CA GLU A 35 10.66 -4.10 -7.64
C GLU A 35 11.64 -3.05 -7.08
N PHE A 36 11.13 -2.17 -6.21
CA PHE A 36 11.95 -1.13 -5.60
C PHE A 36 13.05 -1.70 -4.70
N ASP A 37 12.72 -2.69 -3.87
CA ASP A 37 13.68 -3.35 -2.99
C ASP A 37 14.71 -4.18 -3.77
N ILE A 38 14.30 -4.87 -4.84
CA ILE A 38 15.21 -5.58 -5.73
C ILE A 38 16.21 -4.61 -6.36
N ALA A 39 15.72 -3.52 -6.96
CA ALA A 39 16.57 -2.53 -7.61
C ALA A 39 17.57 -1.90 -6.63
N PHE A 40 17.14 -1.64 -5.41
CA PHE A 40 18.00 -1.14 -4.34
C PHE A 40 19.10 -2.13 -3.95
N LYS A 41 18.76 -3.41 -3.77
CA LYS A 41 19.75 -4.47 -3.47
C LYS A 41 20.74 -4.68 -4.61
N ASP A 42 20.28 -4.62 -5.85
CA ASP A 42 21.14 -4.73 -7.03
C ASP A 42 22.07 -3.51 -7.17
N TYR A 43 21.59 -2.31 -6.85
CA TYR A 43 22.44 -1.11 -6.78
C TYR A 43 23.51 -1.24 -5.69
N LEU A 44 23.13 -1.66 -4.48
CA LEU A 44 24.08 -1.85 -3.38
C LEU A 44 25.12 -2.94 -3.67
N SER A 45 24.78 -3.98 -4.43
CA SER A 45 25.73 -5.04 -4.82
C SER A 45 26.54 -4.71 -6.08
N GLY A 46 26.31 -3.56 -6.72
CA GLY A 46 27.00 -3.15 -7.95
C GLY A 46 26.52 -3.87 -9.22
N LYS A 47 25.40 -4.61 -9.14
CA LYS A 47 24.76 -5.27 -10.30
C LYS A 47 23.91 -4.32 -11.13
N CYS A 48 23.47 -3.21 -10.52
CA CYS A 48 22.69 -2.17 -11.17
C CYS A 48 23.49 -0.84 -11.16
N PRO A 49 23.84 -0.28 -12.32
CA PRO A 49 24.45 1.05 -12.41
C PRO A 49 23.53 2.15 -11.86
N ALA A 50 24.13 3.27 -11.42
CA ALA A 50 23.39 4.39 -10.83
C ALA A 50 22.29 4.94 -11.74
N ASP A 51 22.57 5.13 -13.03
CA ASP A 51 21.58 5.64 -14.00
C ASP A 51 20.38 4.71 -14.16
N GLN A 52 20.64 3.39 -14.16
CA GLN A 52 19.57 2.39 -14.22
C GLN A 52 18.75 2.38 -12.94
N TYR A 53 19.39 2.44 -11.77
CA TYR A 53 18.71 2.55 -10.49
C TYR A 53 17.83 3.80 -10.42
N HIS A 54 18.34 4.96 -10.85
CA HIS A 54 17.58 6.20 -10.91
C HIS A 54 16.36 6.10 -11.84
N SER A 55 16.52 5.47 -13.00
CA SER A 55 15.41 5.21 -13.93
C SER A 55 14.33 4.34 -13.29
N ILE A 56 14.72 3.29 -12.56
CA ILE A 56 13.77 2.41 -11.86
C ILE A 56 13.05 3.19 -10.75
N CYS A 57 13.78 3.97 -9.94
CA CYS A 57 13.18 4.82 -8.91
C CYS A 57 12.10 5.76 -9.48
N LYS A 58 12.34 6.32 -10.68
CA LYS A 58 11.36 7.17 -11.35
C LYS A 58 10.10 6.39 -11.73
N ILE A 59 10.26 5.24 -12.39
CA ILE A 59 9.14 4.37 -12.81
C ILE A 59 8.32 3.93 -11.60
N VAL A 60 8.99 3.45 -10.54
CA VAL A 60 8.34 3.02 -9.30
C VAL A 60 7.61 4.17 -8.62
N THR A 61 8.19 5.39 -8.63
CA THR A 61 7.53 6.58 -8.07
C THR A 61 6.25 6.92 -8.79
N GLU A 62 6.27 6.90 -10.13
CA GLU A 62 5.08 7.11 -10.97
C GLU A 62 4.03 6.02 -10.66
N GLY A 63 4.44 4.75 -10.59
CA GLY A 63 3.55 3.65 -10.20
C GLY A 63 2.93 3.81 -8.82
N PHE A 64 3.69 4.25 -7.81
CA PHE A 64 3.15 4.51 -6.47
C PHE A 64 2.16 5.67 -6.46
N GLN A 65 2.35 6.69 -7.31
CA GLN A 65 1.42 7.80 -7.45
C GLN A 65 0.13 7.33 -8.10
N ASP A 66 0.21 6.59 -9.20
CA ASP A 66 -0.94 6.07 -9.93
C ASP A 66 -1.81 5.17 -9.06
N VAL A 67 -1.19 4.20 -8.37
CA VAL A 67 -1.92 3.26 -7.50
C VAL A 67 -2.55 3.98 -6.30
N SER A 68 -1.87 4.99 -5.74
CA SER A 68 -2.42 5.77 -4.63
C SER A 68 -3.59 6.63 -5.09
N GLN A 69 -3.52 7.19 -6.31
CA GLN A 69 -4.63 7.94 -6.88
C GLN A 69 -5.83 7.05 -7.19
N GLU A 70 -5.59 5.83 -7.70
CA GLU A 70 -6.64 4.83 -7.93
C GLU A 70 -7.36 4.49 -6.61
N ILE A 71 -6.61 4.19 -5.54
CA ILE A 71 -7.21 3.82 -4.26
C ILE A 71 -7.97 5.00 -3.63
N GLN A 72 -7.47 6.23 -3.75
CA GLN A 72 -8.21 7.41 -3.30
C GLN A 72 -9.52 7.62 -4.08
N THR A 73 -9.55 7.27 -5.36
CA THR A 73 -10.79 7.30 -6.15
C THR A 73 -11.76 6.25 -5.64
N ILE A 74 -11.30 5.02 -5.42
CA ILE A 74 -12.13 3.94 -4.84
C ILE A 74 -12.69 4.34 -3.47
N GLU A 75 -11.85 4.90 -2.59
CA GLU A 75 -12.24 5.41 -1.27
C GLU A 75 -13.39 6.43 -1.35
N LYS A 76 -13.32 7.36 -2.31
CA LYS A 76 -14.36 8.40 -2.51
C LYS A 76 -15.66 7.85 -3.07
N GLU A 77 -15.61 6.76 -3.82
CA GLU A 77 -16.78 6.13 -4.44
C GLU A 77 -17.51 5.16 -3.50
N ILE A 78 -16.84 4.67 -2.45
CA ILE A 78 -17.44 3.76 -1.48
C ILE A 78 -18.46 4.51 -0.62
N SER A 79 -19.71 4.03 -0.62
CA SER A 79 -20.79 4.61 0.18
C SER A 79 -20.72 4.25 1.66
N ASP A 80 -20.06 3.12 1.98
CA ASP A 80 -19.88 2.67 3.35
C ASP A 80 -18.77 3.48 4.05
N ARG A 81 -19.16 4.27 5.04
CA ARG A 81 -18.23 5.19 5.72
C ARG A 81 -17.21 4.47 6.60
N VAL A 82 -17.52 3.27 7.09
CA VAL A 82 -16.61 2.48 7.92
C VAL A 82 -15.50 1.96 7.01
N ILE A 83 -15.87 1.29 5.91
CA ILE A 83 -14.92 0.75 4.94
C ILE A 83 -14.08 1.88 4.32
N ALA A 84 -14.69 3.00 3.93
CA ALA A 84 -13.94 4.16 3.43
C ALA A 84 -12.95 4.71 4.47
N GLY A 85 -13.33 4.71 5.76
CA GLY A 85 -12.46 5.09 6.86
C GLY A 85 -11.24 4.16 7.01
N ILE A 86 -11.46 2.84 6.94
CA ILE A 86 -10.41 1.81 6.99
C ILE A 86 -9.45 1.99 5.81
N ILE A 87 -9.96 2.17 4.59
CA ILE A 87 -9.15 2.41 3.39
C ILE A 87 -8.28 3.67 3.54
N ARG A 88 -8.84 4.75 4.08
CA ARG A 88 -8.09 5.98 4.34
C ARG A 88 -6.97 5.77 5.36
N ALA A 89 -7.25 5.06 6.44
CA ALA A 89 -6.24 4.71 7.44
C ALA A 89 -5.11 3.90 6.81
N LEU A 90 -5.45 2.93 5.96
CA LEU A 90 -4.48 2.14 5.21
C LEU A 90 -3.63 3.00 4.26
N GLN A 91 -4.23 3.95 3.54
CA GLN A 91 -3.47 4.87 2.67
C GLN A 91 -2.48 5.72 3.47
N GLN A 92 -2.87 6.18 4.66
CA GLN A 92 -1.99 6.97 5.52
C GLN A 92 -0.81 6.14 6.05
N GLY A 93 -1.08 4.90 6.47
CA GLY A 93 -0.03 3.96 6.88
C GLY A 93 0.90 3.58 5.73
N GLU A 94 0.38 3.37 4.52
CA GLU A 94 1.18 3.10 3.32
C GLU A 94 2.05 4.28 2.88
N LYS A 95 1.54 5.51 3.02
CA LYS A 95 2.35 6.72 2.82
C LYS A 95 3.52 6.77 3.80
N GLU A 96 3.25 6.54 5.08
CA GLU A 96 4.30 6.55 6.12
C GLU A 96 5.33 5.43 5.88
N ARG A 97 4.87 4.24 5.48
CA ARG A 97 5.73 3.10 5.11
C ARG A 97 6.68 3.49 3.98
N LEU A 98 6.15 4.04 2.88
CA LEU A 98 6.97 4.46 1.73
C LEU A 98 7.99 5.53 2.13
N GLU A 99 7.57 6.55 2.89
CA GLU A 99 8.48 7.61 3.37
C GLU A 99 9.65 7.06 4.19
N LYS A 100 9.39 6.09 5.09
CA LYS A 100 10.45 5.46 5.88
C LYS A 100 11.35 4.56 5.02
N THR A 101 10.77 3.76 4.13
CA THR A 101 11.54 2.91 3.20
C THR A 101 12.51 3.76 2.39
N VAL A 102 12.06 4.86 1.79
CA VAL A 102 12.90 5.77 1.01
C VAL A 102 14.01 6.39 1.88
N LYS A 103 13.69 6.85 3.09
CA LYS A 103 14.70 7.40 4.02
C LYS A 103 15.78 6.39 4.38
N ILE A 104 15.39 5.14 4.67
CA ILE A 104 16.33 4.05 4.96
C ILE A 104 17.26 3.84 3.76
N GLN A 105 16.71 3.76 2.54
CA GLN A 105 17.53 3.55 1.35
C GLN A 105 18.51 4.70 1.10
N ILE A 106 18.05 5.95 1.20
CA ILE A 106 18.91 7.14 1.05
C ILE A 106 20.07 7.11 2.05
N LEU A 107 19.79 6.89 3.34
CA LEU A 107 20.83 6.85 4.37
C LEU A 107 21.78 5.67 4.17
N THR A 108 21.27 4.52 3.72
CA THR A 108 22.11 3.35 3.42
C THR A 108 23.06 3.63 2.26
N ILE A 109 22.61 4.32 1.21
CA ILE A 109 23.46 4.73 0.09
C ILE A 109 24.51 5.73 0.55
N GLN A 110 24.11 6.74 1.35
CA GLN A 110 25.03 7.72 1.90
C GLN A 110 26.09 7.11 2.83
N ALA A 111 25.72 6.13 3.66
CA ALA A 111 26.66 5.37 4.50
C ALA A 111 27.67 4.57 3.66
N LYS A 112 27.27 4.10 2.47
CA LYS A 112 28.16 3.38 1.55
C LYS A 112 29.11 4.34 0.81
N GLU A 113 28.65 5.54 0.49
CA GLU A 113 29.38 6.54 -0.31
C GLU A 113 30.24 7.50 0.54
N SER A 114 30.08 7.49 1.87
CA SER A 114 30.79 8.38 2.78
C SER A 114 31.22 7.67 4.07
N ASP A 115 32.22 8.21 4.77
CA ASP A 115 32.65 7.69 6.09
C ASP A 115 31.70 8.07 7.25
N LYS A 116 30.45 8.46 6.94
CA LYS A 116 29.46 8.85 7.96
C LYS A 116 28.74 7.62 8.49
N ASP A 117 28.70 7.52 9.82
CA ASP A 117 27.91 6.51 10.52
C ASP A 117 26.43 6.95 10.62
N PHE A 118 25.56 6.19 9.98
CA PHE A 118 24.10 6.36 10.05
C PHE A 118 23.41 5.13 10.69
N ASP A 119 24.17 4.19 11.25
CA ASP A 119 23.66 2.87 11.64
C ASP A 119 22.56 2.96 12.70
N SER A 120 22.72 3.86 13.69
CA SER A 120 21.72 4.10 14.73
C SER A 120 20.42 4.65 14.15
N THR A 121 20.48 5.67 13.29
CA THR A 121 19.32 6.27 12.64
C THR A 121 18.63 5.29 11.69
N ILE A 122 19.40 4.51 10.93
CA ILE A 122 18.87 3.46 10.06
C ILE A 122 18.15 2.40 10.89
N LYS A 123 18.71 2.01 12.04
CA LYS A 123 18.08 1.05 12.95
C LYS A 123 16.76 1.59 13.51
N GLU A 124 16.74 2.82 14.02
CA GLU A 124 15.51 3.45 14.52
C GLU A 124 14.42 3.54 13.45
N LEU A 125 14.79 3.88 12.21
CA LEU A 125 13.86 3.90 11.08
C LEU A 125 13.33 2.51 10.73
N LYS A 126 14.16 1.46 10.80
CA LYS A 126 13.75 0.07 10.57
C LYS A 126 12.79 -0.40 11.66
N ASP A 127 13.09 -0.12 12.93
CA ASP A 127 12.22 -0.45 14.06
C ASP A 127 10.86 0.28 13.91
N SER A 128 10.90 1.57 13.55
CA SER A 128 9.68 2.34 13.27
C SER A 128 8.91 1.83 12.04
N LEU A 129 9.60 1.39 10.98
CA LEU A 129 8.99 0.80 9.80
C LEU A 129 8.30 -0.52 10.12
N GLN A 130 8.89 -1.34 10.99
CA GLN A 130 8.26 -2.57 11.46
C GLN A 130 6.92 -2.29 12.15
N ILE A 131 6.88 -1.30 13.04
CA ILE A 131 5.64 -0.89 13.73
C ILE A 131 4.57 -0.44 12.72
N VAL A 132 4.97 0.29 11.66
CA VAL A 132 4.04 0.72 10.61
C VAL A 132 3.51 -0.49 9.82
N ASN A 133 4.37 -1.46 9.50
CA ASN A 133 3.96 -2.68 8.81
C ASN A 133 2.97 -3.49 9.64
N GLU A 134 3.21 -3.65 10.94
CA GLU A 134 2.30 -4.33 11.86
C GLU A 134 0.93 -3.63 11.90
N LYS A 135 0.90 -2.30 12.04
CA LYS A 135 -0.34 -1.52 11.97
C LYS A 135 -1.07 -1.66 10.63
N ASN A 136 -0.34 -1.61 9.51
CA ASN A 136 -0.95 -1.80 8.19
C ASN A 136 -1.55 -3.20 8.06
N GLN A 137 -0.90 -4.22 8.64
CA GLN A 137 -1.41 -5.59 8.66
C GLN A 137 -2.71 -5.69 9.45
N ASP A 138 -2.78 -5.08 10.64
CA ASP A 138 -4.00 -5.05 11.45
C ASP A 138 -5.17 -4.38 10.70
N ILE A 139 -4.93 -3.23 10.07
CA ILE A 139 -5.93 -2.51 9.26
C ILE A 139 -6.38 -3.36 8.07
N TRP A 140 -5.47 -4.13 7.48
CA TRP A 140 -5.77 -5.05 6.39
C TRP A 140 -6.63 -6.24 6.81
N ASP A 141 -6.41 -6.74 8.02
CA ASP A 141 -7.19 -7.83 8.57
C ASP A 141 -8.61 -7.37 8.89
N GLU A 142 -8.75 -6.19 9.51
CA GLU A 142 -10.06 -5.53 9.70
C GLU A 142 -10.79 -5.35 8.36
N LEU A 143 -10.11 -4.81 7.34
CA LEU A 143 -10.70 -4.64 6.01
C LEU A 143 -11.16 -5.98 5.41
N ARG A 144 -10.38 -7.06 5.58
CA ARG A 144 -10.75 -8.39 5.08
C ARG A 144 -11.97 -8.97 5.78
N GLU A 145 -12.10 -8.75 7.08
CA GLU A 145 -13.29 -9.14 7.84
C GLU A 145 -14.55 -8.46 7.29
N GLU A 146 -14.48 -7.14 7.05
CA GLU A 146 -15.58 -6.38 6.43
C GLU A 146 -15.90 -6.91 5.02
N MET A 147 -14.87 -7.20 4.21
CA MET A 147 -15.05 -7.79 2.88
C MET A 147 -15.76 -9.15 2.93
N HIS A 148 -15.43 -10.01 3.89
CA HIS A 148 -16.08 -11.30 4.09
C HIS A 148 -17.54 -11.14 4.53
N GLY A 149 -17.83 -10.14 5.37
CA GLY A 149 -19.19 -9.77 5.75
C GLY A 149 -20.05 -9.42 4.54
N VAL A 150 -19.54 -8.52 3.67
CA VAL A 150 -20.23 -8.10 2.44
C VAL A 150 -20.45 -9.29 1.48
N ALA A 151 -19.44 -10.14 1.30
CA ALA A 151 -19.55 -11.31 0.42
C ALA A 151 -20.61 -12.30 0.92
N SER A 152 -20.69 -12.51 2.23
CA SER A 152 -21.69 -13.38 2.84
C SER A 152 -23.11 -12.85 2.57
N LEU A 153 -23.32 -11.54 2.70
CA LEU A 153 -24.62 -10.91 2.42
C LEU A 153 -25.08 -11.06 0.96
N ILE A 154 -24.15 -11.19 0.00
CA ILE A 154 -24.49 -11.45 -1.40
C ILE A 154 -24.87 -12.93 -1.63
N LEU A 155 -24.24 -13.87 -0.91
CA LEU A 155 -24.43 -15.31 -1.12
C LEU A 155 -25.71 -15.87 -0.47
N TYR A 156 -26.27 -15.17 0.53
CA TYR A 156 -27.47 -15.61 1.28
C TYR A 156 -28.77 -14.90 0.87
N LEU A 157 -28.75 -14.10 -0.20
CA LEU A 157 -29.92 -13.43 -0.79
C LEU A 157 -30.26 -14.03 -2.17
#